data_AF-A0A256GDC3-F1
#
_entry.id   AF-A0A256GDC3-F1
#
_cell.length_a   1.000
_cell.length_b   1.000
_cell.length_c   1.000
_cell.angle_alpha   90.00
_cell.angle_beta   90.00
_cell.angle_gamma   90.00
#
_symmetry.space_group_name_H-M   'P 1'
#
loop_
_entity.id
_entity.type
_entity.pdbx_description
1 polymer ?
#
loop_
_entity_poly.entity_id
_entity_poly.type
_entity_poly.pdbx_seq_one_letter_code
_entity_poly.pdbx_strand_id
1 'polypeptide(L)'
;MQWDNDEATSEYGWLQLMSSVKYDGYADFRAGVRFFESLATWLRQFAQADRKTAYDFVRRRLVYISAAEMQRVIEIFVPETVTPFLRRAAAIDAGIKPYEVWGRKEGVEAFNRVLRRSLFIGLSDGSRIDVLRRANAGRLSQEQIVPMMNISREKWEDLGKELRNEQGDEARFDNVYLIDDFTASGTTFIREVNGKWKGKLKKFNDMICEARKHESFPIAEGYKLHIHHYVSTDQARAALTERVAHASTNWDEKSFADVDITEGCLLPTQLKLTHPADTSMLKLCESYYDDQLYNRLKKHCDEAGQSHMKFGYADCAIPLVLEHNTPNNSLSILWAETSGRHGHPMEPLFRRRDRHG
;
A
#
# COMPACT_ATOMS: atom_id res chain seq x y z
N MET A 1 -2.90 29.81 -19.36
CA MET A 1 -4.30 29.52 -19.01
C MET A 1 -5.30 30.45 -19.69
N GLN A 2 -4.97 31.72 -20.04
CA GLN A 2 -5.92 32.69 -20.62
C GLN A 2 -7.12 33.00 -19.71
N TRP A 3 -6.91 32.91 -18.40
CA TRP A 3 -7.87 33.34 -17.39
C TRP A 3 -8.04 34.86 -17.45
N ASP A 4 -9.26 35.32 -17.20
CA ASP A 4 -9.49 36.71 -16.84
C ASP A 4 -8.96 37.01 -15.43
N ASN A 5 -8.98 38.28 -15.02
CA ASN A 5 -8.42 38.70 -13.74
C ASN A 5 -9.16 38.08 -12.53
N ASP A 6 -10.46 37.87 -12.64
CA ASP A 6 -11.29 37.38 -11.54
C ASP A 6 -11.08 35.87 -11.36
N GLU A 7 -11.11 35.11 -12.46
CA GLU A 7 -10.79 33.67 -12.47
C GLU A 7 -9.36 33.44 -11.99
N ALA A 8 -8.40 34.23 -12.49
CA ALA A 8 -7.01 34.13 -12.06
C ALA A 8 -6.88 34.33 -10.56
N THR A 9 -7.50 35.37 -10.00
CA THR A 9 -7.45 35.66 -8.55
C THR A 9 -8.00 34.50 -7.73
N SER A 10 -9.15 33.95 -8.12
CA SER A 10 -9.76 32.80 -7.44
C SER A 10 -8.88 31.55 -7.52
N GLU A 11 -8.37 31.21 -8.71
CA GLU A 11 -7.58 30.00 -8.91
C GLU A 11 -6.17 30.12 -8.27
N TYR A 12 -5.57 31.31 -8.21
CA TYR A 12 -4.35 31.54 -7.43
C TYR A 12 -4.59 31.30 -5.94
N GLY A 13 -5.71 31.77 -5.39
CA GLY A 13 -6.08 31.52 -3.99
C GLY A 13 -6.22 30.02 -3.68
N TRP A 14 -6.90 29.28 -4.56
CA TRP A 14 -7.00 27.82 -4.42
C TRP A 14 -5.64 27.13 -4.53
N LEU A 15 -4.81 27.52 -5.50
CA LEU A 15 -3.48 26.96 -5.70
C LEU A 15 -2.58 27.20 -4.49
N GLN A 16 -2.56 28.40 -3.93
CA GLN A 16 -1.77 28.71 -2.73
C GLN A 16 -2.20 27.87 -1.52
N LEU A 17 -3.51 27.71 -1.32
CA LEU A 17 -4.03 26.87 -0.25
C LEU A 17 -3.61 25.41 -0.44
N MET A 18 -3.83 24.85 -1.62
CA MET A 18 -3.56 23.43 -1.88
C MET A 18 -2.06 23.10 -1.91
N SER A 19 -1.23 24.00 -2.43
CA SER A 19 0.24 23.90 -2.33
C SER A 19 0.67 23.81 -0.88
N SER A 20 0.25 24.76 -0.04
CA SER A 20 0.71 24.86 1.34
C SER A 20 0.19 23.75 2.26
N VAL A 21 -1.04 23.28 2.03
CA VAL A 21 -1.68 22.25 2.88
C VAL A 21 -1.33 20.84 2.42
N LYS A 22 -1.17 20.60 1.12
CA LYS A 22 -0.99 19.25 0.55
C LYS A 22 0.25 19.13 -0.31
N TYR A 23 0.26 19.80 -1.47
CA TYR A 23 1.12 19.36 -2.56
C TYR A 23 2.61 19.68 -2.36
N ASP A 24 2.97 20.79 -1.70
CA ASP A 24 4.36 21.14 -1.40
C ASP A 24 5.01 20.15 -0.42
N GLY A 25 4.21 19.33 0.27
CA GLY A 25 4.69 18.24 1.11
C GLY A 25 5.22 17.02 0.35
N TYR A 26 5.15 16.99 -0.99
CA TYR A 26 5.63 15.84 -1.77
C TYR A 26 7.16 15.69 -1.66
N ALA A 27 7.60 14.55 -1.11
CA ALA A 27 9.00 14.32 -0.73
C ALA A 27 9.98 14.28 -1.91
N ASP A 28 9.46 14.07 -3.13
CA ASP A 28 10.26 13.90 -4.34
C ASP A 28 10.34 15.15 -5.22
N PHE A 29 9.88 16.31 -4.72
CA PHE A 29 10.26 17.57 -5.33
C PHE A 29 11.77 17.84 -5.16
N ARG A 30 12.40 18.37 -6.21
CA ARG A 30 13.80 18.79 -6.14
C ARG A 30 13.93 19.97 -5.19
N ALA A 31 15.09 20.13 -4.56
CA ALA A 31 15.34 21.25 -3.65
C ALA A 31 15.00 22.59 -4.34
N GLY A 32 14.16 23.39 -3.68
CA GLY A 32 13.72 24.69 -4.19
C GLY A 32 12.57 24.66 -5.21
N VAL A 33 12.09 23.48 -5.62
CA VAL A 33 10.89 23.34 -6.48
C VAL A 33 9.67 23.11 -5.59
N ARG A 34 8.58 23.84 -5.85
CA ARG A 34 7.28 23.65 -5.21
C ARG A 34 6.24 23.17 -6.22
N PHE A 35 5.06 22.83 -5.74
CA PHE A 35 3.97 22.37 -6.59
C PHE A 35 3.60 23.40 -7.65
N PHE A 36 3.69 24.69 -7.32
CA PHE A 36 3.28 25.77 -8.22
C PHE A 36 4.12 25.79 -9.52
N GLU A 37 5.44 25.74 -9.41
CA GLU A 37 6.36 25.73 -10.54
C GLU A 37 6.29 24.40 -11.30
N SER A 38 6.13 23.28 -10.57
CA SER A 38 5.91 21.95 -11.16
C SER A 38 4.62 21.93 -11.98
N LEU A 39 3.53 22.49 -11.47
CA LEU A 39 2.25 22.58 -12.18
C LEU A 39 2.36 23.47 -13.41
N ALA A 40 3.00 24.63 -13.31
CA ALA A 40 3.21 25.50 -14.46
C ALA A 40 4.04 24.79 -15.55
N THR A 41 5.09 24.08 -15.16
CA THR A 41 5.92 23.29 -16.07
C THR A 41 5.12 22.17 -16.72
N TRP A 42 4.45 21.37 -15.90
CA TRP A 42 3.59 20.28 -16.35
C TRP A 42 2.50 20.77 -17.32
N LEU A 43 1.85 21.90 -17.06
CA LEU A 43 0.82 22.46 -17.93
C LEU A 43 1.37 22.98 -19.27
N ARG A 44 2.65 23.41 -19.33
CA ARG A 44 3.26 23.89 -20.58
C ARG A 44 3.43 22.78 -21.62
N GLN A 45 3.54 21.53 -21.18
CA GLN A 45 3.69 20.38 -22.09
C GLN A 45 2.44 20.15 -22.96
N PHE A 46 1.29 20.67 -22.54
CA PHE A 46 0.03 20.59 -23.27
C PHE A 46 -0.18 21.76 -24.24
N ALA A 47 -0.83 21.46 -25.36
CA ALA A 47 -1.40 22.46 -26.25
C ALA A 47 -2.39 23.36 -25.49
N GLN A 48 -2.51 24.62 -25.92
CA GLN A 48 -3.30 25.63 -25.21
C GLN A 48 -4.76 25.20 -24.97
N ALA A 49 -5.38 24.47 -25.91
CA ALA A 49 -6.75 23.97 -25.80
C ALA A 49 -6.93 22.87 -24.73
N ASP A 50 -5.86 22.13 -24.42
CA ASP A 50 -5.89 20.97 -23.52
C ASP A 50 -5.57 21.32 -22.07
N ARG A 51 -4.88 22.45 -21.85
CA ARG A 51 -4.44 22.91 -20.52
C ARG A 51 -5.57 23.01 -19.50
N LYS A 52 -6.75 23.46 -19.93
CA LYS A 52 -7.92 23.57 -19.05
C LYS A 52 -8.37 22.19 -18.54
N THR A 53 -8.44 21.20 -19.43
CA THR A 53 -8.80 19.82 -19.05
C THR A 53 -7.79 19.23 -18.06
N ALA A 54 -6.50 19.42 -18.31
CA ALA A 54 -5.43 18.97 -17.42
C ALA A 54 -5.47 19.67 -16.05
N TYR A 55 -5.73 20.98 -16.02
CA TYR A 55 -5.88 21.75 -14.79
C TYR A 55 -7.14 21.35 -14.00
N ASP A 56 -8.29 21.22 -14.67
CA ASP A 56 -9.55 20.80 -14.07
C ASP A 56 -9.41 19.39 -13.43
N PHE A 57 -8.64 18.50 -14.05
CA PHE A 57 -8.30 17.21 -13.50
C PHE A 57 -7.53 17.33 -12.17
N VAL A 58 -6.45 18.13 -12.14
CA VAL A 58 -5.68 18.37 -10.90
C VAL A 58 -6.56 18.96 -9.81
N ARG A 59 -7.44 19.89 -10.18
CA ARG A 59 -8.32 20.59 -9.23
C ARG A 59 -9.43 19.73 -8.65
N ARG A 60 -9.99 18.81 -9.44
CA ARG A 60 -11.25 18.13 -9.09
C ARG A 60 -11.15 16.61 -8.96
N ARG A 61 -10.14 15.99 -9.55
CA ARG A 61 -10.01 14.51 -9.60
C ARG A 61 -8.77 13.99 -8.90
N LEU A 62 -7.70 14.78 -8.82
CA LEU A 62 -6.47 14.35 -8.16
C LEU A 62 -6.67 14.18 -6.65
N VAL A 63 -6.37 12.98 -6.16
CA VAL A 63 -6.28 12.64 -4.75
C VAL A 63 -4.83 12.63 -4.33
N TYR A 64 -4.51 13.41 -3.30
CA TYR A 64 -3.21 13.42 -2.66
C TYR A 64 -3.36 13.02 -1.20
N ILE A 65 -2.64 11.96 -0.80
CA ILE A 65 -2.56 11.48 0.58
C ILE A 65 -1.26 12.03 1.19
N SER A 66 -1.44 13.00 2.09
CA SER A 66 -0.35 13.64 2.84
C SER A 66 0.28 12.72 3.88
N ALA A 67 1.47 13.11 4.38
CA ALA A 67 2.12 12.41 5.49
C ALA A 67 1.21 12.34 6.73
N ALA A 68 0.47 13.40 7.05
CA ALA A 68 -0.44 13.43 8.19
C ALA A 68 -1.65 12.48 8.02
N GLU A 69 -2.23 12.44 6.82
CA GLU A 69 -3.32 11.49 6.49
C GLU A 69 -2.81 10.05 6.56
N MET A 70 -1.63 9.76 5.99
CA MET A 70 -1.01 8.42 6.08
C MET A 70 -0.69 8.04 7.53
N GLN A 71 -0.12 8.96 8.31
CA GLN A 71 0.17 8.74 9.72
C GLN A 71 -1.11 8.39 10.50
N ARG A 72 -2.22 9.09 10.26
CA ARG A 72 -3.50 8.78 10.91
C ARG A 72 -3.98 7.36 10.58
N VAL A 73 -3.88 6.95 9.32
CA VAL A 73 -4.26 5.59 8.89
C VAL A 73 -3.41 4.51 9.60
N ILE A 74 -2.13 4.79 9.84
CA ILE A 74 -1.23 3.90 10.58
C ILE A 74 -1.59 3.85 12.07
N GLU A 75 -1.85 5.00 12.68
CA GLU A 75 -2.18 5.11 14.11
C GLU A 75 -3.46 4.35 14.48
N ILE A 76 -4.45 4.33 13.57
CA ILE A 76 -5.72 3.63 13.83
C ILE A 76 -5.65 2.13 13.56
N PHE A 77 -4.62 1.61 12.90
CA PHE A 77 -4.56 0.18 12.52
C PHE A 77 -4.69 -0.75 13.74
N VAL A 78 -3.91 -0.53 14.80
CA VAL A 78 -3.97 -1.38 16.00
C VAL A 78 -5.30 -1.22 16.76
N PRO A 79 -5.79 -0.02 17.09
CA PRO A 79 -7.05 0.12 17.82
C PRO A 79 -8.30 -0.30 17.02
N GLU A 80 -8.36 -0.04 15.71
CA GLU A 80 -9.57 -0.26 14.90
C GLU A 80 -9.60 -1.61 14.19
N THR A 81 -8.45 -2.20 13.86
CA THR A 81 -8.39 -3.46 13.11
C THR A 81 -7.89 -4.62 13.98
N VAL A 82 -6.73 -4.45 14.61
CA VAL A 82 -6.09 -5.52 15.39
C VAL A 82 -6.88 -5.80 16.68
N THR A 83 -7.17 -4.75 17.46
CA THR A 83 -7.79 -4.89 18.79
C THR A 83 -9.16 -5.59 18.74
N PRO A 84 -10.08 -5.26 17.79
CA PRO A 84 -11.36 -5.97 17.69
C PRO A 84 -11.20 -7.45 17.34
N PHE A 85 -10.20 -7.79 16.50
CA PHE A 85 -9.87 -9.18 16.20
C PHE A 85 -9.36 -9.91 17.45
N LEU A 86 -8.33 -9.36 18.10
CA LEU A 86 -7.73 -9.99 19.28
C LEU A 86 -8.74 -10.12 20.43
N ARG A 87 -9.66 -9.15 20.57
CA ARG A 87 -10.75 -9.22 21.55
C ARG A 87 -11.68 -10.40 21.28
N ARG A 88 -12.01 -10.70 20.02
CA ARG A 88 -12.82 -11.89 19.69
C ARG A 88 -12.05 -13.17 19.97
N ALA A 89 -10.78 -13.24 19.59
CA ALA A 89 -9.92 -14.41 19.85
C ALA A 89 -9.75 -14.67 21.35
N ALA A 90 -9.48 -13.62 22.14
CA ALA A 90 -9.36 -13.71 23.60
C ALA A 90 -10.68 -14.15 24.27
N ALA A 91 -11.82 -13.71 23.75
CA ALA A 91 -13.12 -14.11 24.26
C ALA A 91 -13.39 -15.61 24.04
N ILE A 92 -13.00 -16.14 22.88
CA ILE A 92 -13.07 -17.58 22.57
C ILE A 92 -12.17 -18.36 23.54
N ASP A 93 -10.93 -17.92 23.69
CA ASP A 93 -9.93 -18.54 24.57
C ASP A 93 -10.39 -18.56 26.05
N ALA A 94 -11.02 -17.49 26.53
CA ALA A 94 -11.53 -17.39 27.89
C ALA A 94 -12.97 -17.95 28.07
N GLY A 95 -13.65 -18.39 27.01
CA GLY A 95 -15.03 -18.88 27.08
C GLY A 95 -16.08 -17.83 27.48
N ILE A 96 -15.87 -16.56 27.10
CA ILE A 96 -16.74 -15.42 27.43
C ILE A 96 -17.19 -14.66 26.18
N LYS A 97 -18.06 -13.66 26.33
CA LYS A 97 -18.47 -12.82 25.18
C LYS A 97 -17.43 -11.71 24.91
N PRO A 98 -17.23 -11.28 23.65
CA PRO A 98 -16.24 -10.27 23.30
C PRO A 98 -16.34 -8.94 24.07
N TYR A 99 -17.55 -8.51 24.44
CA TYR A 99 -17.76 -7.28 25.20
C TYR A 99 -17.44 -7.42 26.70
N GLU A 100 -17.22 -8.64 27.20
CA GLU A 100 -16.88 -8.92 28.60
C GLU A 100 -15.37 -9.00 28.85
N VAL A 101 -14.55 -9.01 27.79
CA VAL A 101 -13.09 -9.23 27.85
C VAL A 101 -12.39 -8.30 28.85
N TRP A 102 -12.71 -7.01 28.86
CA TRP A 102 -12.10 -6.06 29.79
C TRP A 102 -12.79 -5.99 31.15
N GLY A 103 -13.98 -6.59 31.29
CA GLY A 103 -14.71 -6.65 32.54
C GLY A 103 -14.36 -7.84 33.43
N ARG A 104 -13.55 -8.79 32.92
CA ARG A 104 -13.18 -10.03 33.62
C ARG A 104 -11.67 -10.23 33.59
N LYS A 105 -11.10 -10.69 34.70
CA LYS A 105 -9.65 -10.90 34.84
C LYS A 105 -9.13 -11.90 33.81
N GLU A 106 -9.84 -13.00 33.62
CA GLU A 106 -9.49 -14.07 32.68
C GLU A 106 -9.52 -13.56 31.23
N GLY A 107 -10.44 -12.65 30.91
CA GLY A 107 -10.54 -12.01 29.60
C GLY A 107 -9.36 -11.09 29.32
N VAL A 108 -8.95 -10.26 30.30
CA VAL A 108 -7.78 -9.38 30.18
C VAL A 108 -6.49 -10.20 30.01
N GLU A 109 -6.33 -11.26 30.79
CA GLU A 109 -5.19 -12.18 30.68
C GLU A 109 -5.14 -12.87 29.32
N ALA A 110 -6.29 -13.33 28.80
CA ALA A 110 -6.41 -13.89 27.45
C ALA A 110 -6.07 -12.87 26.37
N PHE A 111 -6.55 -11.63 26.50
CA PHE A 111 -6.23 -10.56 25.55
C PHE A 111 -4.73 -10.28 25.51
N ASN A 112 -4.08 -10.14 26.67
CA ASN A 112 -2.64 -9.88 26.74
C ASN A 112 -1.82 -11.02 26.13
N ARG A 113 -2.21 -12.27 26.38
CA ARG A 113 -1.59 -13.46 25.78
C ARG A 113 -1.73 -13.47 24.26
N VAL A 114 -2.95 -13.29 23.74
CA VAL A 114 -3.23 -13.28 22.30
C VAL A 114 -2.54 -12.10 21.60
N LEU A 115 -2.51 -10.93 22.24
CA LEU A 115 -1.75 -9.77 21.79
C LEU A 115 -0.27 -10.12 21.70
N ARG A 116 0.34 -10.65 22.77
CA ARG A 116 1.78 -10.96 22.80
C ARG A 116 2.20 -12.01 21.77
N ARG A 117 1.28 -12.93 21.44
CA ARG A 117 1.43 -13.94 20.38
C ARG A 117 1.07 -13.44 18.98
N SER A 118 1.02 -12.13 18.78
CA SER A 118 0.89 -11.48 17.47
C SER A 118 2.21 -10.86 17.02
N LEU A 119 2.61 -11.16 15.78
CA LEU A 119 3.82 -10.65 15.12
C LEU A 119 3.44 -9.74 13.94
N PHE A 120 4.05 -8.57 13.84
CA PHE A 120 3.81 -7.55 12.81
C PHE A 120 5.04 -7.41 11.93
N ILE A 121 4.91 -7.66 10.63
CA ILE A 121 6.01 -7.71 9.67
C ILE A 121 5.74 -6.74 8.52
N GLY A 122 6.69 -5.85 8.26
CA GLY A 122 6.69 -4.97 7.09
C GLY A 122 7.04 -5.73 5.80
N LEU A 123 6.21 -5.59 4.76
CA LEU A 123 6.45 -6.22 3.45
C LEU A 123 7.34 -5.40 2.51
N SER A 124 7.50 -4.12 2.80
CA SER A 124 8.30 -3.20 1.98
C SER A 124 8.88 -2.08 2.84
N ASP A 125 9.87 -1.36 2.32
CA ASP A 125 10.39 -0.15 2.97
C ASP A 125 9.30 0.94 3.13
N GLY A 126 8.23 0.86 2.32
CA GLY A 126 7.09 1.76 2.40
C GLY A 126 6.16 1.47 3.58
N SER A 127 6.22 0.28 4.17
CA SER A 127 5.29 -0.20 5.22
C SER A 127 5.27 0.59 6.54
N ARG A 128 6.10 1.64 6.67
CA ARG A 128 6.13 2.60 7.79
C ARG A 128 6.05 1.94 9.17
N ILE A 129 6.75 0.82 9.32
CA ILE A 129 6.79 0.05 10.57
C ILE A 129 7.39 0.87 11.72
N ASP A 130 8.26 1.83 11.43
CA ASP A 130 8.79 2.77 12.41
C ASP A 130 7.69 3.66 13.00
N VAL A 131 6.74 4.13 12.17
CA VAL A 131 5.57 4.91 12.62
C VAL A 131 4.64 4.03 13.45
N LEU A 132 4.34 2.82 12.96
CA LEU A 132 3.53 1.83 13.69
C LEU A 132 4.09 1.56 15.09
N ARG A 133 5.41 1.36 15.18
CA ARG A 133 6.13 1.13 16.43
C ARG A 133 5.99 2.31 17.38
N ARG A 134 6.21 3.54 16.92
CA ARG A 134 6.08 4.75 17.75
C ARG A 134 4.64 4.96 18.23
N ALA A 135 3.66 4.78 17.35
CA ALA A 135 2.24 4.94 17.68
C ALA A 135 1.74 3.91 18.71
N ASN A 136 2.43 2.79 18.86
CA ASN A 136 2.05 1.70 19.76
C ASN A 136 3.09 1.43 20.86
N ALA A 137 3.93 2.42 21.17
CA ALA A 137 4.85 2.35 22.30
C ALA A 137 4.08 2.04 23.60
N GLY A 138 4.52 1.03 24.34
CA GLY A 138 3.86 0.55 25.55
C GLY A 138 2.65 -0.37 25.32
N ARG A 139 2.14 -0.50 24.09
CA ARG A 139 1.10 -1.48 23.73
C ARG A 139 1.69 -2.70 23.04
N LEU A 140 2.62 -2.50 22.12
CA LEU A 140 3.34 -3.57 21.43
C LEU A 140 4.80 -3.59 21.90
N SER A 141 5.35 -4.77 22.14
CA SER A 141 6.76 -4.90 22.45
C SER A 141 7.61 -4.78 21.17
N GLN A 142 8.90 -4.45 21.33
CA GLN A 142 9.85 -4.36 20.23
C GLN A 142 9.94 -5.69 19.45
N GLU A 143 9.84 -6.81 20.15
CA GLU A 143 9.92 -8.17 19.60
C GLU A 143 8.65 -8.63 18.90
N GLN A 144 7.59 -7.82 18.91
CA GLN A 144 6.42 -8.08 18.08
C GLN A 144 6.51 -7.39 16.72
N ILE A 145 7.51 -6.53 16.49
CA ILE A 145 7.53 -5.66 15.32
C ILE A 145 8.82 -5.88 14.52
N VAL A 146 8.67 -6.48 13.35
CA VAL A 146 9.75 -6.77 12.42
C VAL A 146 9.68 -5.79 11.22
N PRO A 147 10.68 -4.91 11.03
CA PRO A 147 10.62 -3.87 10.01
C PRO A 147 10.53 -4.35 8.56
N MET A 148 11.09 -5.52 8.27
CA MET A 148 11.21 -6.03 6.90
C MET A 148 11.08 -7.54 6.85
N MET A 149 10.63 -8.05 5.71
CA MET A 149 10.41 -9.48 5.49
C MET A 149 11.69 -10.32 5.52
N ASN A 150 12.89 -9.76 5.31
CA ASN A 150 14.12 -10.54 5.35
C ASN A 150 14.60 -10.72 6.80
N ILE A 151 14.21 -11.83 7.42
CA ILE A 151 14.49 -12.12 8.83
C ILE A 151 15.58 -13.18 8.93
N SER A 152 16.69 -12.85 9.60
CA SER A 152 17.80 -13.78 9.80
C SER A 152 17.42 -14.90 10.78
N ARG A 153 18.17 -16.00 10.72
CA ARG A 153 18.02 -17.09 11.68
C ARG A 153 18.21 -16.62 13.11
N GLU A 154 19.25 -15.82 13.40
CA GLU A 154 19.46 -15.34 14.78
C GLU A 154 18.27 -14.50 15.23
N LYS A 155 17.67 -13.71 14.33
CA LYS A 155 16.49 -12.93 14.70
C LYS A 155 15.28 -13.81 15.00
N TRP A 156 15.04 -14.89 14.26
CA TRP A 156 13.97 -15.84 14.59
C TRP A 156 14.18 -16.51 15.95
N GLU A 157 15.41 -16.91 16.26
CA GLU A 157 15.75 -17.53 17.55
C GLU A 157 15.54 -16.55 18.71
N ASP A 158 15.97 -15.30 18.55
CA ASP A 158 15.77 -14.20 19.49
C ASP A 158 14.28 -13.90 19.74
N LEU A 159 13.49 -13.74 18.67
CA LEU A 159 12.04 -13.54 18.76
C LEU A 159 11.35 -14.67 19.53
N GLY A 160 11.75 -15.92 19.28
CA GLY A 160 11.21 -17.09 19.96
C GLY A 160 11.61 -17.17 21.42
N LYS A 161 12.86 -16.86 21.73
CA LYS A 161 13.38 -16.85 23.09
C LYS A 161 12.62 -15.82 23.94
N GLU A 162 12.50 -14.59 23.47
CA GLU A 162 11.80 -13.53 24.20
C GLU A 162 10.30 -13.86 24.38
N LEU A 163 9.65 -14.44 23.37
CA LEU A 163 8.26 -14.90 23.51
C LEU A 163 8.12 -15.99 24.58
N ARG A 164 9.01 -17.00 24.58
CA ARG A 164 8.96 -18.11 25.55
C ARG A 164 9.26 -17.65 26.98
N ASN A 165 10.21 -16.73 27.16
CA ASN A 165 10.51 -16.14 28.46
C ASN A 165 9.28 -15.45 29.07
N GLU A 166 8.45 -14.81 28.25
CA GLU A 166 7.26 -14.08 28.71
C GLU A 166 5.99 -14.94 28.82
N GLN A 167 5.85 -15.99 28.01
CA GLN A 167 4.59 -16.73 27.84
C GLN A 167 4.70 -18.25 28.03
N GLY A 168 5.87 -18.76 28.41
CA GLY A 168 6.18 -20.18 28.61
C GLY A 168 6.84 -20.86 27.41
N ASP A 169 7.51 -21.99 27.64
CA ASP A 169 8.36 -22.68 26.66
C ASP A 169 7.64 -23.11 25.36
N GLU A 170 6.34 -23.40 25.46
CA GLU A 170 5.52 -23.77 24.30
C GLU A 170 4.91 -22.58 23.55
N ALA A 171 5.19 -21.35 23.99
CA ALA A 171 4.62 -20.17 23.34
C ALA A 171 5.15 -20.00 21.91
N ARG A 172 4.23 -19.73 20.99
CA ARG A 172 4.48 -19.44 19.57
C ARG A 172 3.61 -18.26 19.14
N PHE A 173 3.99 -17.61 18.04
CA PHE A 173 3.18 -16.58 17.40
C PHE A 173 2.03 -17.26 16.65
N ASP A 174 0.81 -17.00 17.12
CA ASP A 174 -0.43 -17.56 16.56
C ASP A 174 -1.00 -16.65 15.46
N ASN A 175 -0.63 -15.37 15.47
CA ASN A 175 -1.08 -14.37 14.50
C ASN A 175 0.10 -13.68 13.85
N VAL A 176 0.10 -13.60 12.52
CA VAL A 176 1.12 -12.87 11.76
C VAL A 176 0.47 -11.84 10.86
N TYR A 177 0.81 -10.57 11.08
CA TYR A 177 0.34 -9.43 10.30
C TYR A 177 1.41 -9.05 9.27
N LEU A 178 1.06 -9.13 7.99
CA LEU A 178 1.87 -8.62 6.88
C LEU A 178 1.35 -7.24 6.49
N ILE A 179 2.21 -6.24 6.57
CA ILE A 179 1.81 -4.84 6.46
C ILE A 179 2.50 -4.18 5.27
N ASP A 180 1.73 -3.44 4.48
CA ASP A 180 2.26 -2.60 3.40
C ASP A 180 1.53 -1.24 3.35
N ASP A 181 2.14 -0.25 2.72
CA ASP A 181 1.55 1.10 2.65
C ASP A 181 0.39 1.19 1.66
N PHE A 182 0.57 0.64 0.47
CA PHE A 182 -0.37 0.81 -0.62
C PHE A 182 -0.45 -0.40 -1.56
N THR A 183 -1.67 -0.73 -1.97
CA THR A 183 -1.93 -1.66 -3.09
C THR A 183 -3.00 -1.11 -4.03
N ALA A 184 -2.69 -1.08 -5.33
CA ALA A 184 -3.60 -0.55 -6.35
C ALA A 184 -4.22 -1.61 -7.25
N SER A 185 -3.48 -2.64 -7.63
CA SER A 185 -4.01 -3.72 -8.48
C SER A 185 -4.27 -5.01 -7.70
N GLY A 186 -3.61 -5.21 -6.55
CA GLY A 186 -3.64 -6.49 -5.80
C GLY A 186 -2.98 -7.66 -6.54
N THR A 187 -2.57 -7.48 -7.79
CA THR A 187 -2.25 -8.60 -8.70
C THR A 187 -0.87 -9.22 -8.49
N THR A 188 0.04 -8.52 -7.82
CA THR A 188 1.42 -8.98 -7.64
C THR A 188 1.64 -9.67 -6.30
N PHE A 189 0.65 -9.62 -5.39
CA PHE A 189 0.76 -10.13 -4.04
C PHE A 189 0.88 -11.66 -4.00
N ILE A 190 -0.02 -12.35 -4.71
CA ILE A 190 0.01 -13.79 -4.97
C ILE A 190 -0.62 -14.06 -6.34
N ARG A 191 0.02 -14.93 -7.14
CA ARG A 191 -0.48 -15.37 -8.44
C ARG A 191 0.13 -16.71 -8.80
N GLU A 192 -0.60 -17.48 -9.60
CA GLU A 192 -0.11 -18.70 -10.21
C GLU A 192 0.27 -18.43 -11.67
N VAL A 193 1.47 -18.81 -12.08
CA VAL A 193 1.96 -18.65 -13.47
C VAL A 193 2.61 -19.94 -13.89
N ASN A 194 2.04 -20.60 -14.91
CA ASN A 194 2.51 -21.90 -15.43
C ASN A 194 2.64 -22.96 -14.31
N GLY A 195 1.62 -23.08 -13.46
CA GLY A 195 1.59 -24.03 -12.34
C GLY A 195 2.52 -23.68 -11.17
N LYS A 196 3.12 -22.47 -11.16
CA LYS A 196 4.03 -22.02 -10.11
C LYS A 196 3.51 -20.77 -9.42
N TRP A 197 3.40 -20.83 -8.10
CA TRP A 197 3.07 -19.68 -7.27
C TRP A 197 4.19 -18.63 -7.28
N LYS A 198 3.81 -17.35 -7.37
CA LYS A 198 4.69 -16.18 -7.36
C LYS A 198 4.05 -15.04 -6.60
N GLY A 199 4.88 -14.15 -6.05
CA GLY A 199 4.42 -12.91 -5.39
C GLY A 199 5.05 -12.70 -4.02
N LYS A 200 4.64 -11.63 -3.34
CA LYS A 200 5.09 -11.32 -1.97
C LYS A 200 4.72 -12.43 -0.99
N LEU A 201 3.50 -12.94 -1.08
CA LEU A 201 3.02 -14.01 -0.19
C LEU A 201 3.79 -15.33 -0.39
N LYS A 202 4.12 -15.67 -1.65
CA LYS A 202 4.98 -16.84 -1.95
C LYS A 202 6.36 -16.69 -1.32
N LYS A 203 7.00 -15.53 -1.49
CA LYS A 203 8.32 -15.25 -0.90
C LYS A 203 8.29 -15.34 0.64
N PHE A 204 7.26 -14.77 1.26
CA PHE A 204 7.06 -14.88 2.70
C PHE A 204 6.90 -16.35 3.12
N ASN A 205 6.04 -17.10 2.45
CA ASN A 205 5.84 -18.52 2.74
C ASN A 205 7.12 -19.33 2.64
N ASP A 206 7.91 -19.12 1.58
CA ASP A 206 9.16 -19.84 1.37
C ASP A 206 10.16 -19.54 2.48
N MET A 207 10.26 -18.29 2.90
CA MET A 207 11.07 -17.92 4.07
C MET A 207 10.59 -18.64 5.33
N ILE A 208 9.28 -18.70 5.58
CA ILE A 208 8.72 -19.39 6.76
C ILE A 208 9.04 -20.89 6.69
N CYS A 209 8.84 -21.53 5.53
CA CYS A 209 9.11 -22.96 5.35
C CYS A 209 10.59 -23.29 5.53
N GLU A 210 11.50 -22.45 5.02
CA GLU A 210 12.93 -22.63 5.23
C GLU A 210 13.33 -22.41 6.70
N ALA A 211 12.85 -21.34 7.33
CA ALA A 211 13.16 -21.04 8.73
C ALA A 211 12.61 -22.10 9.70
N ARG A 212 11.48 -22.73 9.37
CA ARG A 212 10.82 -23.78 10.18
C ARG A 212 11.62 -25.08 10.24
N LYS A 213 12.58 -25.32 9.34
CA LYS A 213 13.46 -26.50 9.39
C LYS A 213 14.38 -26.51 10.61
N HIS A 214 14.42 -25.42 11.39
CA HIS A 214 15.20 -25.30 12.62
C HIS A 214 14.31 -25.52 13.86
N GLU A 215 14.84 -26.22 14.88
CA GLU A 215 14.08 -26.70 16.05
C GLU A 215 13.43 -25.61 16.92
N SER A 216 13.79 -24.33 16.76
CA SER A 216 13.35 -23.22 17.62
C SER A 216 12.45 -22.18 16.92
N PHE A 217 11.86 -22.52 15.78
CA PHE A 217 11.07 -21.59 14.98
C PHE A 217 9.83 -21.07 15.75
N PRO A 218 9.63 -19.75 15.87
CA PRO A 218 8.69 -19.20 16.84
C PRO A 218 7.26 -19.01 16.34
N ILE A 219 6.95 -19.28 15.08
CA ILE A 219 5.59 -19.14 14.54
C ILE A 219 4.88 -20.50 14.59
N ALA A 220 3.64 -20.49 15.08
CA ALA A 220 2.82 -21.69 15.24
C ALA A 220 2.61 -22.39 13.89
N GLU A 221 2.38 -23.70 13.91
CA GLU A 221 1.85 -24.40 12.73
C GLU A 221 0.40 -23.95 12.49
N GLY A 222 0.04 -23.68 11.23
CA GLY A 222 -1.31 -23.21 10.91
C GLY A 222 -1.67 -21.85 11.53
N TYR A 223 -0.68 -20.99 11.79
CA TYR A 223 -0.93 -19.63 12.29
C TYR A 223 -1.92 -18.87 11.39
N LYS A 224 -2.62 -17.90 11.98
CA LYS A 224 -3.53 -17.03 11.24
C LYS A 224 -2.77 -15.88 10.61
N LEU A 225 -2.92 -15.72 9.30
CA LEU A 225 -2.31 -14.68 8.52
C LEU A 225 -3.26 -13.48 8.39
N HIS A 226 -2.75 -12.27 8.61
CA HIS A 226 -3.48 -11.02 8.44
C HIS A 226 -2.74 -10.15 7.44
N ILE A 227 -3.32 -9.93 6.26
CA ILE A 227 -2.75 -9.04 5.25
C ILE A 227 -3.39 -7.67 5.43
N HIS A 228 -2.59 -6.68 5.81
CA HIS A 228 -3.04 -5.30 6.02
C HIS A 228 -2.34 -4.35 5.04
N HIS A 229 -3.14 -3.56 4.34
CA HIS A 229 -2.65 -2.41 3.59
C HIS A 229 -3.17 -1.13 4.24
N TYR A 230 -2.32 -0.13 4.50
CA TYR A 230 -2.85 1.13 5.02
C TYR A 230 -3.85 1.74 4.03
N VAL A 231 -3.50 1.76 2.75
CA VAL A 231 -4.39 2.23 1.69
C VAL A 231 -4.54 1.14 0.62
N SER A 232 -5.76 0.86 0.19
CA SER A 232 -6.02 -0.05 -0.93
C SER A 232 -7.08 0.54 -1.86
N THR A 233 -7.06 0.16 -3.14
CA THR A 233 -8.19 0.43 -4.03
C THR A 233 -9.21 -0.71 -3.95
N ASP A 234 -10.47 -0.42 -4.30
CA ASP A 234 -11.49 -1.45 -4.48
C ASP A 234 -11.04 -2.57 -5.45
N GLN A 235 -10.42 -2.19 -6.58
CA GLN A 235 -9.84 -3.14 -7.55
C GLN A 235 -8.80 -4.06 -6.88
N ALA A 236 -7.91 -3.51 -6.04
CA ALA A 236 -6.90 -4.30 -5.34
C ALA A 236 -7.53 -5.24 -4.32
N ARG A 237 -8.53 -4.77 -3.56
CA ARG A 237 -9.25 -5.60 -2.60
C ARG A 237 -9.92 -6.78 -3.28
N ALA A 238 -10.65 -6.55 -4.37
CA ALA A 238 -11.31 -7.62 -5.13
C ALA A 238 -10.30 -8.65 -5.64
N ALA A 239 -9.25 -8.18 -6.34
CA ALA A 239 -8.23 -9.06 -6.90
C ALA A 239 -7.47 -9.86 -5.82
N LEU A 240 -7.11 -9.21 -4.70
CA LEU A 240 -6.40 -9.88 -3.61
C LEU A 240 -7.28 -10.94 -2.95
N THR A 241 -8.56 -10.65 -2.72
CA THR A 241 -9.52 -11.59 -2.12
C THR A 241 -9.68 -12.83 -2.98
N GLU A 242 -9.91 -12.65 -4.28
CA GLU A 242 -10.03 -13.74 -5.25
C GLU A 242 -8.78 -14.62 -5.27
N ARG A 243 -7.59 -14.01 -5.34
CA ARG A 243 -6.32 -14.74 -5.49
C ARG A 243 -5.88 -15.43 -4.20
N VAL A 244 -6.16 -14.83 -3.05
CA VAL A 244 -5.92 -15.47 -1.75
C VAL A 244 -6.89 -16.62 -1.54
N ALA A 245 -8.14 -16.51 -1.97
CA ALA A 245 -9.08 -17.64 -1.97
C ALA A 245 -8.59 -18.78 -2.88
N HIS A 246 -8.15 -18.46 -4.10
CA HIS A 246 -7.56 -19.45 -5.03
C HIS A 246 -6.34 -20.14 -4.43
N ALA A 247 -5.41 -19.38 -3.85
CA ALA A 247 -4.25 -19.92 -3.13
C ALA A 247 -4.65 -20.75 -1.90
N SER A 248 -5.66 -20.34 -1.15
CA SER A 248 -6.09 -21.07 0.03
C SER A 248 -6.60 -22.47 -0.30
N THR A 249 -7.15 -22.66 -1.49
CA THR A 249 -7.68 -23.96 -1.95
C THR A 249 -6.65 -24.77 -2.74
N ASN A 250 -5.76 -24.13 -3.52
CA ASN A 250 -4.93 -24.81 -4.52
C ASN A 250 -3.42 -24.77 -4.21
N TRP A 251 -3.01 -24.21 -3.06
CA TRP A 251 -1.61 -24.14 -2.67
C TRP A 251 -1.35 -24.94 -1.40
N ASP A 252 -1.06 -26.23 -1.58
CA ASP A 252 -0.86 -27.19 -0.48
C ASP A 252 0.37 -26.85 0.39
N GLU A 253 1.39 -26.22 -0.19
CA GLU A 253 2.65 -25.87 0.48
C GLU A 253 2.55 -24.59 1.35
N LYS A 254 1.34 -24.05 1.56
CA LYS A 254 1.13 -22.85 2.38
C LYS A 254 1.41 -23.15 3.87
N SER A 255 2.00 -22.19 4.56
CA SER A 255 2.44 -22.30 5.95
C SER A 255 1.41 -21.82 6.98
N PHE A 256 0.29 -21.25 6.52
CA PHE A 256 -0.77 -20.63 7.31
C PHE A 256 -2.10 -21.36 7.11
N ALA A 257 -2.97 -21.32 8.12
CA ALA A 257 -4.30 -21.94 8.03
C ALA A 257 -5.32 -21.01 7.38
N ASP A 258 -5.51 -19.83 7.99
CA ASP A 258 -6.51 -18.84 7.60
C ASP A 258 -5.86 -17.52 7.19
N VAL A 259 -6.57 -16.76 6.35
CA VAL A 259 -6.13 -15.43 5.91
C VAL A 259 -7.26 -14.41 6.05
N ASP A 260 -6.99 -13.32 6.77
CA ASP A 260 -7.84 -12.13 6.79
C ASP A 260 -7.17 -11.03 5.95
N ILE A 261 -7.96 -10.32 5.13
CA ILE A 261 -7.51 -9.17 4.35
C ILE A 261 -8.20 -7.93 4.91
N THR A 262 -7.41 -6.92 5.25
CA THR A 262 -7.89 -5.65 5.83
C THR A 262 -7.21 -4.46 5.19
N GLU A 263 -7.85 -3.29 5.28
CA GLU A 263 -7.19 -2.02 5.02
C GLU A 263 -7.59 -0.95 6.03
N GLY A 264 -6.75 0.09 6.16
CA GLY A 264 -7.09 1.27 6.95
C GLY A 264 -7.97 2.26 6.16
N CYS A 265 -7.73 2.40 4.86
CA CYS A 265 -8.49 3.23 3.95
C CYS A 265 -8.74 2.51 2.62
N LEU A 266 -10.00 2.18 2.33
CA LEU A 266 -10.43 1.64 1.05
C LEU A 266 -10.84 2.79 0.11
N LEU A 267 -10.07 2.97 -0.95
CA LEU A 267 -10.36 3.96 -1.98
C LEU A 267 -11.50 3.45 -2.89
N PRO A 268 -12.52 4.29 -3.13
CA PRO A 268 -13.76 3.85 -3.75
C PRO A 268 -13.60 3.59 -5.25
N THR A 269 -14.52 2.84 -5.85
CA THR A 269 -14.51 2.50 -7.29
C THR A 269 -14.50 3.73 -8.19
N GLN A 270 -15.15 4.82 -7.77
CA GLN A 270 -15.23 6.10 -8.51
C GLN A 270 -13.90 6.86 -8.58
N LEU A 271 -12.87 6.41 -7.84
CA LEU A 271 -11.53 6.96 -7.96
C LEU A 271 -10.95 6.70 -9.35
N LYS A 272 -11.14 5.49 -9.88
CA LYS A 272 -10.64 5.08 -11.20
C LYS A 272 -11.28 5.94 -12.30
N LEU A 273 -10.46 6.46 -13.21
CA LEU A 273 -10.97 7.17 -14.37
C LEU A 273 -11.66 6.20 -15.32
N THR A 274 -12.85 6.56 -15.79
CA THR A 274 -13.67 5.70 -16.65
C THR A 274 -14.35 6.47 -17.77
N HIS A 275 -14.71 5.78 -18.85
CA HIS A 275 -15.63 6.31 -19.85
C HIS A 275 -17.08 6.15 -19.37
N PRO A 276 -17.98 7.10 -19.71
CA PRO A 276 -17.72 8.33 -20.45
C PRO A 276 -17.23 9.51 -19.57
N ALA A 277 -17.28 9.37 -18.24
CA ALA A 277 -17.12 10.48 -17.29
C ALA A 277 -15.78 11.24 -17.41
N ASP A 278 -14.67 10.53 -17.63
CA ASP A 278 -13.33 11.10 -17.65
C ASP A 278 -12.72 11.12 -19.07
N THR A 279 -13.56 11.02 -20.11
CA THR A 279 -13.13 10.88 -21.52
C THR A 279 -12.12 11.94 -21.95
N SER A 280 -12.32 13.20 -21.56
CA SER A 280 -11.41 14.29 -21.94
C SER A 280 -10.01 14.09 -21.36
N MET A 281 -9.90 13.66 -20.10
CA MET A 281 -8.60 13.40 -19.47
C MET A 281 -7.95 12.14 -20.04
N LEU A 282 -8.73 11.08 -20.27
CA LEU A 282 -8.22 9.84 -20.88
C LEU A 282 -7.66 10.10 -22.29
N LYS A 283 -8.30 10.98 -23.07
CA LYS A 283 -7.78 11.43 -24.38
C LYS A 283 -6.46 12.20 -24.26
N LEU A 284 -6.26 13.00 -23.18
CA LEU A 284 -4.96 13.63 -22.93
C LEU A 284 -3.90 12.57 -22.62
N CYS A 285 -4.22 11.58 -21.78
CA CYS A 285 -3.30 10.47 -21.51
C CYS A 285 -2.92 9.68 -22.78
N GLU A 286 -3.77 9.69 -23.81
CA GLU A 286 -3.45 9.09 -25.11
C GLU A 286 -2.60 10.00 -25.99
N SER A 287 -2.96 11.29 -26.07
CA SER A 287 -2.33 12.25 -26.97
C SER A 287 -0.93 12.67 -26.51
N TYR A 288 -0.69 12.62 -25.20
CA TYR A 288 0.55 13.06 -24.54
C TYR A 288 1.30 11.89 -23.90
N TYR A 289 1.35 10.75 -24.61
CA TYR A 289 2.05 9.54 -24.16
C TYR A 289 3.25 9.21 -25.03
N ASP A 290 4.30 8.70 -24.39
CA ASP A 290 5.49 8.15 -25.02
C ASP A 290 5.59 6.65 -24.75
N ASP A 291 5.54 5.85 -25.80
CA ASP A 291 5.59 4.38 -25.68
C ASP A 291 6.95 3.86 -25.21
N GLN A 292 7.98 4.71 -25.17
CA GLN A 292 9.24 4.42 -24.48
C GLN A 292 9.00 3.92 -23.04
N LEU A 293 7.95 4.42 -22.37
CA LEU A 293 7.62 4.01 -21.02
C LEU A 293 7.23 2.53 -20.93
N TYR A 294 6.37 2.06 -21.84
CA TYR A 294 5.99 0.64 -21.91
C TYR A 294 7.20 -0.23 -22.27
N ASN A 295 7.99 0.17 -23.26
CA ASN A 295 9.17 -0.59 -23.70
C ASN A 295 10.17 -0.81 -22.56
N ARG A 296 10.39 0.21 -21.71
CA ARG A 296 11.26 0.12 -20.53
C ARG A 296 10.75 -0.86 -19.47
N LEU A 297 9.43 -0.98 -19.33
CA LEU A 297 8.76 -1.80 -18.30
C LEU A 297 8.14 -3.07 -18.88
N LYS A 298 8.45 -3.42 -20.13
CA LYS A 298 7.75 -4.42 -20.92
C LYS A 298 7.54 -5.74 -20.21
N LYS A 299 8.59 -6.26 -19.55
CA LYS A 299 8.50 -7.51 -18.76
C LYS A 299 7.38 -7.47 -17.72
N HIS A 300 7.27 -6.37 -16.97
CA HIS A 300 6.25 -6.23 -15.93
C HIS A 300 4.86 -5.98 -16.52
N CYS A 301 4.78 -5.23 -17.62
CA CYS A 301 3.53 -4.97 -18.34
C CYS A 301 2.96 -6.25 -18.99
N ASP A 302 3.81 -7.04 -19.65
CA ASP A 302 3.44 -8.32 -20.26
C ASP A 302 2.93 -9.30 -19.20
N GLU A 303 3.57 -9.36 -18.02
CA GLU A 303 3.09 -10.14 -16.87
C GLU A 303 1.71 -9.69 -16.35
N ALA A 304 1.31 -8.44 -16.63
CA ALA A 304 0.01 -7.88 -16.29
C ALA A 304 -0.98 -7.90 -17.47
N GLY A 305 -0.60 -8.46 -18.63
CA GLY A 305 -1.43 -8.47 -19.84
C GLY A 305 -1.65 -7.08 -20.46
N GLN A 306 -0.79 -6.11 -20.15
CA GLN A 306 -0.90 -4.74 -20.63
C GLN A 306 -0.05 -4.52 -21.88
N SER A 307 -0.58 -3.73 -22.82
CA SER A 307 0.12 -3.33 -24.05
C SER A 307 0.64 -1.89 -24.03
N HIS A 308 0.35 -1.12 -22.98
CA HIS A 308 0.75 0.28 -22.82
C HIS A 308 0.76 0.69 -21.34
N MET A 309 1.34 1.85 -21.04
CA MET A 309 1.37 2.43 -19.68
C MET A 309 0.63 3.77 -19.54
N LYS A 310 -0.10 4.24 -20.57
CA LYS A 310 -0.81 5.54 -20.55
C LYS A 310 -1.75 5.72 -19.36
N PHE A 311 -2.37 4.65 -18.89
CA PHE A 311 -3.30 4.65 -17.76
C PHE A 311 -2.69 4.08 -16.47
N GLY A 312 -1.36 3.92 -16.44
CA GLY A 312 -0.65 3.31 -15.32
C GLY A 312 -0.66 1.77 -15.36
N TYR A 313 0.07 1.18 -14.42
CA TYR A 313 0.21 -0.26 -14.27
C TYR A 313 -1.13 -0.94 -13.92
N ALA A 314 -1.36 -2.12 -14.51
CA ALA A 314 -2.58 -2.91 -14.46
C ALA A 314 -3.88 -2.15 -14.82
N ASP A 315 -3.75 -1.12 -15.65
CA ASP A 315 -4.81 -0.21 -16.13
C ASP A 315 -5.69 0.29 -14.98
N CYS A 316 -5.06 0.58 -13.85
CA CYS A 316 -5.74 1.09 -12.67
C CYS A 316 -6.32 2.48 -12.94
N ALA A 317 -5.68 3.29 -13.77
CA ALA A 317 -6.16 4.61 -14.19
C ALA A 317 -6.55 5.51 -13.00
N ILE A 318 -5.78 5.45 -11.90
CA ILE A 318 -6.12 6.21 -10.69
C ILE A 318 -5.44 7.59 -10.68
N PRO A 319 -6.13 8.63 -10.19
CA PRO A 319 -5.57 9.96 -10.02
C PRO A 319 -4.99 10.11 -8.60
N LEU A 320 -4.04 9.24 -8.22
CA LEU A 320 -3.54 9.17 -6.85
C LEU A 320 -2.06 9.56 -6.75
N VAL A 321 -1.73 10.35 -5.73
CA VAL A 321 -0.36 10.65 -5.32
C VAL A 321 -0.25 10.41 -3.81
N LEU A 322 0.81 9.74 -3.38
CA LEU A 322 1.18 9.62 -1.97
C LEU A 322 2.32 10.59 -1.70
N GLU A 323 2.40 11.15 -0.49
CA GLU A 323 3.45 12.12 -0.15
C GLU A 323 4.87 11.64 -0.49
N HIS A 324 5.17 10.36 -0.27
CA HIS A 324 6.51 9.80 -0.50
C HIS A 324 6.72 9.20 -1.89
N ASN A 325 5.68 9.10 -2.72
CA ASN A 325 5.75 8.46 -4.04
C ASN A 325 4.46 8.64 -4.85
N THR A 326 4.57 8.79 -6.17
CA THR A 326 3.44 8.59 -7.07
C THR A 326 3.38 7.13 -7.52
N PRO A 327 2.32 6.37 -7.18
CA PRO A 327 2.20 4.98 -7.59
C PRO A 327 2.24 4.83 -9.12
N ASN A 328 2.90 3.80 -9.64
CA ASN A 328 2.95 3.54 -11.09
C ASN A 328 1.59 3.09 -11.65
N ASN A 329 0.65 2.71 -10.78
CA ASN A 329 -0.74 2.48 -11.10
C ASN A 329 -1.52 3.78 -11.41
N SER A 330 -1.00 4.93 -10.98
CA SER A 330 -1.58 6.23 -11.34
C SER A 330 -1.30 6.55 -12.80
N LEU A 331 -2.12 7.43 -13.38
CA LEU A 331 -1.94 7.90 -14.77
C LEU A 331 -0.48 8.27 -15.02
N SER A 332 0.15 7.69 -16.05
CA SER A 332 1.59 7.89 -16.29
C SER A 332 1.96 9.35 -16.50
N ILE A 333 1.04 10.12 -17.07
CA ILE A 333 1.19 11.57 -17.28
C ILE A 333 1.45 12.37 -16.00
N LEU A 334 1.13 11.82 -14.82
CA LEU A 334 1.43 12.47 -13.54
C LEU A 334 2.89 12.33 -13.12
N TRP A 335 3.58 11.26 -13.52
CA TRP A 335 4.84 10.86 -12.88
C TRP A 335 5.95 10.43 -13.83
N ALA A 336 5.64 10.12 -15.09
CA ALA A 336 6.61 9.69 -16.07
C ALA A 336 7.46 10.86 -16.57
N GLU A 337 8.73 10.56 -16.84
CA GLU A 337 9.70 11.47 -17.43
C GLU A 337 10.28 10.75 -18.65
N THR A 338 10.06 11.27 -19.86
CA THR A 338 10.56 10.65 -21.11
C THR A 338 11.09 11.70 -22.09
N SER A 339 11.99 11.26 -22.99
CA SER A 339 12.56 12.15 -24.00
C SER A 339 11.70 12.32 -25.26
N GLY A 340 10.57 11.61 -25.38
CA GLY A 340 9.70 11.66 -26.55
C GLY A 340 10.23 10.88 -27.75
N ARG A 341 10.96 9.78 -27.51
CA ARG A 341 11.53 8.98 -28.63
C ARG A 341 10.47 8.19 -29.39
N HIS A 342 9.37 7.83 -28.71
CA HIS A 342 8.27 7.04 -29.27
C HIS A 342 6.91 7.69 -28.96
N GLY A 343 6.86 9.02 -28.92
CA GLY A 343 5.65 9.78 -28.66
C GLY A 343 5.96 11.18 -28.13
N HIS A 344 5.05 11.72 -27.32
CA HIS A 344 5.20 13.06 -26.74
C HIS A 344 6.19 13.06 -25.56
N PRO A 345 7.20 13.96 -25.49
CA PRO A 345 8.09 14.06 -24.34
C PRO A 345 7.32 14.34 -23.04
N MET A 346 7.35 13.38 -22.11
CA MET A 346 6.57 13.48 -20.88
C MET A 346 7.35 14.21 -19.79
N GLU A 347 6.73 15.22 -19.17
CA GLU A 347 7.23 15.90 -17.98
C GLU A 347 6.34 15.58 -16.77
N PRO A 348 6.89 15.17 -15.62
CA PRO A 348 6.07 14.76 -14.47
C PRO A 348 5.57 15.96 -13.66
N LEU A 349 4.32 15.88 -13.18
CA LEU A 349 3.83 16.80 -12.13
C LEU A 349 4.37 16.37 -10.76
N PHE A 350 4.32 15.07 -10.48
CA PHE A 350 4.81 14.45 -9.26
C PHE A 350 5.78 13.33 -9.65
N ARG A 351 7.07 13.68 -9.67
CA ARG A 351 8.12 12.76 -10.11
C ARG A 351 8.13 11.48 -9.27
N ARG A 352 8.14 10.32 -9.92
CA ARG A 352 8.38 9.03 -9.25
C ARG A 352 9.87 8.71 -9.28
N ARG A 353 10.46 8.35 -8.13
CA ARG A 353 11.79 7.72 -8.13
C ARG A 353 11.71 6.33 -8.74
N ASP A 354 12.48 6.09 -9.79
CA ASP A 354 12.69 4.73 -10.28
C ASP A 354 13.52 3.94 -9.28
N ARG A 355 12.90 2.89 -8.72
CA ARG A 355 13.60 1.89 -7.89
C ARG A 355 14.31 0.82 -8.73
N HIS A 356 14.10 0.86 -10.05
CA HIS A 356 14.74 0.02 -11.05
C HIS A 356 15.33 0.94 -12.10
N GLY A 357 16.56 1.38 -11.85
CA GLY A 357 17.38 2.12 -12.81
C GLY A 357 17.90 1.21 -13.91
#